data_AF-A0A813F7G5-F1
#
_entry.id   AF-A0A813F7G5-F1
#
_cell.length_a   1.000
_cell.length_b   1.000
_cell.length_c   1.000
_cell.angle_alpha   90.00
_cell.angle_beta   90.00
_cell.angle_gamma   90.00
#
_symmetry.space_group_name_H-M   'P 1'
#
loop_
_entity.id
_entity.type
_entity.pdbx_description
1 polymer ?
#
loop_
_entity_poly.entity_id
_entity_poly.type
_entity_poly.pdbx_seq_one_letter_code
_entity_poly.pdbx_strand_id
1 'polypeptide(L)'
;APPDEATMREDCATLKGAATMANLVEFSKTPLLGKTRIEELGYKIAIHPVTMLNASIGAMFRWAKELRDGDGRHDAKVKQTPPEDGGRGLPELMPFGDLQRMVGFPQYFAQAELYRKAHSEFAAEPAEKRQKTS
;
A
#
# COMPACT_ATOMS: atom_id res chain seq x y z
N ALA A 1 0.57 -20.97 18.64
CA ALA A 1 -0.23 -20.81 17.40
C ALA A 1 -0.58 -22.20 16.90
N PRO A 2 -1.83 -22.44 16.51
CA PRO A 2 -2.31 -23.78 16.18
C PRO A 2 -1.55 -24.33 14.96
N PRO A 3 -1.01 -25.57 15.01
CA PRO A 3 -0.15 -26.11 13.97
C PRO A 3 -0.93 -26.72 12.79
N ASP A 4 -2.21 -27.00 12.98
CA ASP A 4 -3.06 -27.70 12.02
C ASP A 4 -4.53 -27.26 12.16
N GLU A 5 -5.35 -27.68 11.19
CA GLU A 5 -6.76 -27.34 11.17
C GLU A 5 -7.58 -27.97 12.32
N ALA A 6 -7.12 -29.10 12.87
CA ALA A 6 -7.83 -29.78 13.95
C ALA A 6 -7.76 -28.93 15.23
N THR A 7 -6.56 -28.48 15.58
CA THR A 7 -6.31 -27.55 16.70
C THR A 7 -7.02 -26.23 16.46
N MET A 8 -6.97 -25.69 15.24
CA MET A 8 -7.69 -24.45 14.87
C MET A 8 -9.20 -24.55 15.11
N ARG A 9 -9.80 -25.71 14.80
CA ARG A 9 -11.24 -25.97 15.03
C ARG A 9 -11.55 -26.12 16.51
N GLU A 10 -10.69 -26.80 17.26
CA GLU A 10 -10.81 -26.96 18.70
C GLU A 10 -10.73 -25.62 19.45
N ASP A 11 -9.79 -24.74 19.06
CA ASP A 11 -9.66 -23.39 19.59
C ASP A 11 -10.97 -22.60 19.41
N CYS A 12 -11.55 -22.63 18.21
CA CYS A 12 -12.82 -21.97 17.93
C CYS A 12 -14.00 -22.58 18.69
N ALA A 13 -14.02 -23.91 18.86
CA ALA A 13 -15.07 -24.61 19.59
C ALA A 13 -14.98 -24.36 21.11
N THR A 14 -13.79 -24.12 21.64
CA THR A 14 -13.54 -23.82 23.06
C THR A 14 -13.95 -22.40 23.40
N LEU A 15 -13.74 -21.45 22.49
CA LEU A 15 -14.04 -20.02 22.66
C LEU A 15 -15.46 -19.64 22.19
N LYS A 16 -16.42 -20.56 22.28
CA LYS A 16 -17.82 -20.33 21.88
C LYS A 16 -18.39 -19.08 22.55
N GLY A 17 -18.86 -18.14 21.74
CA GLY A 17 -19.43 -16.86 22.17
C GLY A 17 -18.48 -15.67 22.01
N ALA A 18 -17.19 -15.89 21.78
CA ALA A 18 -16.23 -14.85 21.43
C ALA A 18 -15.97 -14.83 19.91
N ALA A 19 -15.65 -13.65 19.37
CA ALA A 19 -15.16 -13.52 18.00
C ALA A 19 -13.67 -13.94 17.95
N THR A 20 -13.37 -15.05 17.28
CA THR A 20 -12.00 -15.53 17.11
C THR A 20 -11.33 -14.90 15.89
N MET A 21 -10.03 -14.61 16.00
CA MET A 21 -9.20 -14.05 14.94
C MET A 21 -8.04 -14.99 14.63
N ALA A 22 -7.88 -15.34 13.35
CA ALA A 22 -6.73 -16.08 12.84
C ALA A 22 -5.60 -15.11 12.47
N ASN A 23 -4.42 -15.31 13.05
CA ASN A 23 -3.22 -14.59 12.65
C ASN A 23 -2.42 -15.44 11.66
N LEU A 24 -2.56 -15.13 10.37
CA LEU A 24 -1.97 -15.90 9.27
C LEU A 24 -0.65 -15.26 8.83
N VAL A 25 0.46 -15.87 9.24
CA VAL A 25 1.81 -15.39 8.99
C VAL A 25 2.54 -16.37 8.07
N GLU A 26 3.06 -15.89 6.95
CA GLU A 26 3.84 -16.69 5.99
C GLU A 26 4.98 -17.44 6.69
N PHE A 27 5.20 -18.69 6.29
CA PHE A 27 6.28 -19.55 6.82
C PHE A 27 6.23 -19.78 8.33
N SER A 28 5.08 -19.52 8.97
CA SER A 28 4.87 -19.84 10.38
C SER A 28 4.38 -21.29 10.57
N LYS A 29 4.15 -21.68 11.83
CA LYS A 29 3.61 -23.00 12.17
C LYS A 29 2.12 -23.14 11.84
N THR A 30 1.39 -22.04 11.71
CA THR A 30 -0.05 -22.07 11.43
C THR A 30 -0.30 -22.16 9.94
N PRO A 31 -1.13 -23.11 9.46
CA PRO A 31 -1.44 -23.23 8.04
C PRO A 31 -2.00 -21.93 7.45
N LEU A 32 -1.50 -21.52 6.28
CA LEU A 32 -2.09 -20.44 5.51
C LEU A 32 -3.31 -20.98 4.75
N LEU A 33 -4.50 -20.67 5.27
CA LEU A 33 -5.77 -21.11 4.71
C LEU A 33 -6.50 -19.94 4.05
N GLY A 34 -7.26 -20.24 3.00
CA GLY A 34 -8.11 -19.25 2.33
C GLY A 34 -9.32 -18.85 3.18
N LYS A 35 -9.94 -17.72 2.81
CA LYS A 35 -11.12 -17.14 3.50
C LYS A 35 -12.20 -18.18 3.81
N THR A 36 -12.66 -18.92 2.81
CA THR A 36 -13.74 -19.93 2.98
C THR A 36 -13.39 -20.95 4.04
N ARG A 37 -12.14 -21.43 4.05
CA ARG A 37 -11.73 -22.47 5.01
C ARG A 37 -11.61 -21.91 6.44
N ILE A 38 -11.09 -20.70 6.58
CA ILE A 38 -11.05 -19.99 7.87
C ILE A 38 -12.46 -19.81 8.45
N GLU A 39 -13.43 -19.42 7.61
CA GLU A 39 -14.83 -19.28 8.02
C GLU A 39 -15.44 -20.62 8.46
N GLU A 40 -15.20 -21.70 7.71
CA GLU A 40 -15.64 -23.07 8.06
C GLU A 40 -15.03 -23.58 9.38
N LEU A 41 -13.85 -23.12 9.75
CA LEU A 41 -13.20 -23.47 11.03
C LEU A 41 -13.81 -22.72 12.22
N GLY A 42 -14.54 -21.63 11.98
CA GLY A 42 -15.25 -20.85 12.99
C GLY A 42 -14.65 -19.47 13.28
N TYR A 43 -13.57 -19.08 12.59
CA TYR A 43 -12.95 -17.76 12.73
C TYR A 43 -13.81 -16.65 12.12
N LYS A 44 -13.78 -15.48 12.74
CA LYS A 44 -14.52 -14.27 12.30
C LYS A 44 -13.65 -13.27 11.58
N ILE A 45 -12.36 -13.24 11.91
CA ILE A 45 -11.38 -12.33 11.34
C ILE A 45 -10.14 -13.15 10.95
N ALA A 46 -9.57 -12.86 9.79
CA ALA A 46 -8.22 -13.28 9.45
C ALA A 46 -7.37 -12.03 9.22
N ILE A 47 -6.19 -12.00 9.81
CA ILE A 47 -5.20 -10.95 9.56
C ILE A 47 -3.94 -11.56 8.94
N HIS A 48 -3.30 -10.75 8.10
CA HIS A 48 -2.12 -11.07 7.32
C HIS A 48 -1.04 -10.02 7.63
N PRO A 49 -0.52 -9.98 8.87
CA PRO A 49 0.15 -8.80 9.40
C PRO A 49 1.48 -8.48 8.69
N VAL A 50 2.13 -9.48 8.10
CA VAL A 50 3.45 -9.30 7.48
C VAL A 50 3.45 -9.52 5.96
N THR A 51 2.35 -9.97 5.37
CA THR A 51 2.27 -10.30 3.94
C THR A 51 2.68 -9.12 3.07
N MET A 52 2.05 -7.95 3.28
CA MET A 52 2.36 -6.75 2.49
C MET A 52 3.78 -6.25 2.76
N LEU A 53 4.22 -6.23 4.02
CA LEU A 53 5.57 -5.80 4.39
C LEU A 53 6.64 -6.69 3.74
N ASN A 54 6.48 -8.01 3.81
CA ASN A 54 7.40 -8.98 3.23
C ASN A 54 7.44 -8.87 1.70
N ALA A 55 6.28 -8.70 1.06
CA ALA A 55 6.20 -8.44 -0.38
C ALA A 55 6.94 -7.15 -0.77
N SER A 56 6.76 -6.07 -0.01
CA SER A 56 7.47 -4.80 -0.21
C SER A 56 8.99 -4.96 -0.04
N ILE A 57 9.44 -5.63 1.01
CA ILE A 57 10.88 -5.91 1.25
C ILE A 57 11.47 -6.68 0.06
N GLY A 58 10.81 -7.73 -0.40
CA GLY A 58 11.25 -8.50 -1.56
C GLY A 58 11.36 -7.65 -2.82
N ALA A 59 10.40 -6.76 -3.07
CA ALA A 59 10.46 -5.82 -4.20
C ALA A 59 11.61 -4.81 -4.05
N MET A 60 11.79 -4.23 -2.86
CA MET A 60 12.88 -3.27 -2.60
C MET A 60 14.26 -3.91 -2.80
N PHE A 61 14.48 -5.15 -2.35
CA PHE A 61 15.74 -5.85 -2.59
C PHE A 61 16.02 -6.10 -4.07
N ARG A 62 14.99 -6.46 -4.86
CA ARG A 62 15.14 -6.63 -6.31
C ARG A 62 15.57 -5.32 -6.97
N TRP A 63 14.87 -4.21 -6.68
CA TRP A 63 15.22 -2.90 -7.23
C TRP A 63 16.59 -2.40 -6.78
N ALA A 64 16.96 -2.61 -5.51
CA ALA A 64 18.28 -2.25 -5.02
C ALA A 64 19.40 -3.02 -5.73
N LYS A 65 19.16 -4.30 -6.07
CA LYS A 65 20.08 -5.11 -6.86
C LYS A 65 20.23 -4.57 -8.28
N GLU A 66 19.13 -4.30 -8.98
CA GLU A 66 19.16 -3.73 -10.34
C GLU A 66 19.89 -2.37 -10.40
N LEU A 67 19.67 -1.51 -9.39
CA LEU A 67 20.36 -0.23 -9.28
C LEU A 67 21.87 -0.38 -9.05
N ARG A 68 22.28 -1.36 -8.23
CA ARG A 68 23.70 -1.62 -7.95
C ARG A 68 24.42 -2.21 -9.16
N ASP A 69 23.79 -3.16 -9.83
CA ASP A 69 24.42 -3.95 -10.90
C ASP A 69 24.46 -3.18 -12.24
N GLY A 70 23.71 -2.07 -12.36
CA GLY A 70 23.76 -1.16 -13.51
C GLY A 70 23.17 -1.75 -14.79
N ASP A 71 22.50 -2.90 -14.69
CA ASP A 71 21.84 -3.63 -15.77
C ASP A 71 20.36 -3.21 -15.97
N GLY A 72 19.89 -2.29 -15.12
CA GLY A 72 18.49 -1.89 -15.06
C GLY A 72 18.12 -0.68 -15.93
N ARG A 73 16.83 -0.36 -15.90
CA ARG A 73 16.19 0.75 -16.63
C ARG A 73 16.76 2.13 -16.30
N HIS A 74 17.57 2.25 -15.25
CA HIS A 74 18.07 3.51 -14.71
C HIS A 74 19.40 3.99 -15.34
N ASP A 75 20.00 3.19 -16.23
CA ASP A 75 21.12 3.62 -17.11
C ASP A 75 20.64 3.94 -18.54
N ALA A 76 19.35 4.25 -18.70
CA ALA A 76 18.79 4.53 -20.01
C ALA A 76 19.19 5.94 -20.50
N LYS A 77 19.81 6.02 -21.68
CA LYS A 77 19.99 7.28 -22.44
C LYS A 77 18.68 7.84 -23.00
N VAL A 78 17.58 7.12 -22.82
CA VAL A 78 16.26 7.45 -23.35
C VAL A 78 15.28 7.56 -22.19
N LYS A 79 14.37 8.54 -22.29
CA LYS A 79 13.30 8.75 -21.33
C LYS A 79 12.44 7.49 -21.22
N GLN A 80 12.27 6.97 -20.01
CA GLN A 80 11.36 5.87 -19.76
C GLN A 80 9.91 6.30 -20.04
N THR A 81 9.14 5.41 -20.68
CA THR A 81 7.71 5.56 -20.89
C THR A 81 6.98 4.37 -20.26
N PRO A 82 5.82 4.58 -19.61
CA PRO A 82 5.04 3.48 -19.08
C PRO A 82 4.60 2.50 -20.18
N PRO A 83 4.46 1.19 -19.88
CA PRO A 83 3.86 0.24 -20.81
C PRO A 83 2.46 0.66 -21.27
N GLU A 84 2.12 0.42 -22.54
CA GLU A 84 0.81 0.79 -23.12
C GLU A 84 -0.38 0.08 -22.47
N ASP A 85 -0.16 -1.08 -21.83
CA ASP A 85 -1.19 -1.88 -21.17
C ASP A 85 -1.51 -1.46 -19.73
N GLY A 86 -0.90 -0.37 -19.25
CA GLY A 86 -1.13 0.18 -17.92
C GLY A 86 -0.46 -0.61 -16.80
N GLY A 87 0.58 -1.40 -17.09
CA GLY A 87 1.49 -1.96 -16.08
C GLY A 87 0.84 -2.97 -15.14
N ARG A 88 -0.10 -3.78 -15.63
CA ARG A 88 -0.88 -4.77 -14.82
C ARG A 88 -0.07 -6.00 -14.37
N GLY A 89 1.26 -5.96 -14.43
CA GLY A 89 2.15 -6.97 -13.87
C GLY A 89 2.67 -6.57 -12.48
N LEU A 90 2.67 -7.51 -11.54
CA LEU A 90 3.44 -7.39 -10.30
C LEU A 90 4.92 -7.06 -10.61
N PRO A 91 5.57 -6.23 -9.77
CA PRO A 91 5.82 -4.81 -10.04
C PRO A 91 6.91 -4.54 -11.10
N GLU A 92 6.57 -3.68 -12.07
CA GLU A 92 7.52 -2.98 -12.96
C GLU A 92 7.78 -1.51 -12.52
N LEU A 93 7.32 -1.13 -11.32
CA LEU A 93 7.03 0.24 -10.86
C LEU A 93 5.71 0.78 -11.41
N MET A 94 4.96 1.45 -10.54
CA MET A 94 3.69 2.08 -10.89
C MET A 94 3.94 3.36 -11.70
N PRO A 95 3.17 3.63 -12.79
CA PRO A 95 3.25 4.91 -13.50
C PRO A 95 3.03 6.09 -12.55
N PHE A 96 3.71 7.23 -12.80
CA PHE A 96 3.65 8.37 -11.87
C PHE A 96 2.21 8.89 -11.65
N GLY A 97 1.38 8.92 -12.68
CA GLY A 97 -0.03 9.32 -12.55
C GLY A 97 -0.81 8.39 -11.62
N ASP A 98 -0.52 7.09 -11.62
CA ASP A 98 -1.15 6.11 -10.74
C ASP A 98 -0.65 6.28 -9.30
N LEU A 99 0.64 6.57 -9.12
CA LEU A 99 1.21 6.90 -7.83
C LEU A 99 0.50 8.13 -7.23
N GLN A 100 0.38 9.22 -7.99
CA GLN A 100 -0.32 10.43 -7.57
C GLN A 100 -1.77 10.14 -7.13
N ARG A 101 -2.49 9.33 -7.90
CA ARG A 101 -3.86 8.90 -7.55
C ARG A 101 -3.87 8.07 -6.26
N MET A 102 -2.94 7.14 -6.11
CA MET A 102 -2.83 6.27 -4.93
C MET A 102 -2.52 7.07 -3.65
N VAL A 103 -1.63 8.06 -3.72
CA VAL A 103 -1.25 8.88 -2.55
C VAL A 103 -2.16 10.08 -2.29
N GLY A 104 -3.22 10.24 -3.08
CA GLY A 104 -4.29 11.21 -2.80
C GLY A 104 -4.08 12.62 -3.35
N PHE A 105 -3.20 12.81 -4.35
CA PHE A 105 -2.95 14.13 -4.94
C PHE A 105 -4.22 14.79 -5.50
N PRO A 106 -5.09 14.09 -6.28
CA PRO A 106 -6.30 14.70 -6.82
C PRO A 106 -7.22 15.26 -5.71
N GLN A 107 -7.39 14.50 -4.63
CA GLN A 107 -8.23 14.89 -3.48
C GLN A 107 -7.60 16.08 -2.75
N TYR A 108 -6.28 16.06 -2.54
CA TYR A 108 -5.54 17.17 -1.95
C TYR A 108 -5.74 18.47 -2.75
N PHE A 109 -5.55 18.45 -4.07
CA PHE A 109 -5.68 19.65 -4.89
C PHE A 109 -7.13 20.15 -4.94
N ALA A 110 -8.12 19.26 -5.06
CA ALA A 110 -9.52 19.64 -4.99
C ALA A 110 -9.86 20.32 -3.66
N GLN A 111 -9.35 19.79 -2.54
CA GLN A 111 -9.54 20.38 -1.22
C GLN A 111 -8.80 21.72 -1.08
N ALA A 112 -7.59 21.86 -1.62
CA ALA A 112 -6.83 23.09 -1.60
C ALA A 112 -7.53 24.23 -2.37
N GLU A 113 -8.17 23.91 -3.51
CA GLU A 113 -9.00 24.88 -4.25
C GLU A 113 -10.20 25.36 -3.43
N LEU A 114 -10.92 24.44 -2.77
CA LEU A 114 -12.04 24.79 -1.89
C LEU A 114 -11.58 25.70 -0.75
N TYR A 115 -10.47 25.35 -0.11
CA TYR A 115 -9.89 26.14 0.97
C TYR A 115 -9.50 27.54 0.49
N ARG A 116 -8.87 27.67 -0.69
CA ARG A 116 -8.50 28.97 -1.25
C ARG A 116 -9.70 29.85 -1.56
N LYS A 117 -10.78 29.26 -2.08
CA LYS A 117 -12.03 29.99 -2.34
C LYS A 117 -12.70 30.43 -1.04
N ALA A 118 -12.76 29.55 -0.06
CA ALA A 118 -13.39 29.82 1.24
C ALA A 118 -12.62 30.83 2.09
N HIS A 119 -11.31 30.96 1.88
CA HIS A 119 -10.44 31.90 2.59
C HIS A 119 -9.84 32.95 1.63
N SER A 120 -10.57 33.30 0.58
CA SER A 120 -10.11 34.28 -0.41
C SER A 120 -9.88 35.66 0.20
N GLU A 121 -10.58 35.98 1.29
CA GLU A 121 -10.37 37.19 2.10
C GLU A 121 -9.04 37.20 2.87
N PHE A 122 -8.39 36.03 3.04
CA PHE A 122 -7.07 35.88 3.65
C PHE A 122 -5.97 35.59 2.62
N ALA A 123 -6.31 35.57 1.32
CA ALA A 123 -5.30 35.52 0.27
C ALA A 123 -4.48 36.81 0.36
N ALA A 124 -3.25 36.71 0.88
CA ALA A 124 -2.34 37.84 0.98
C ALA A 124 -2.24 38.55 -0.38
N GLU A 125 -2.32 39.89 -0.38
CA GLU A 125 -2.02 40.68 -1.57
C GLU A 125 -0.68 40.19 -2.16
N PRO A 126 -0.58 40.05 -3.49
CA PRO A 126 0.66 39.65 -4.13
C PRO A 126 1.80 40.56 -3.69
N ALA A 127 2.95 39.97 -3.38
CA ALA A 127 4.12 40.61 -2.78
C ALA A 127 4.71 41.80 -3.58
N GLU A 128 4.20 42.08 -4.78
CA GLU A 128 4.67 43.16 -5.68
C GLU A 128 4.43 44.58 -5.15
N LYS A 129 3.54 44.80 -4.17
CA LYS A 129 3.29 46.16 -3.65
C LYS A 129 4.21 46.60 -2.50
N ARG A 130 5.12 45.75 -2.00
CA ARG A 130 6.01 46.10 -0.87
C ARG A 130 7.34 46.78 -1.23
N GLN A 131 7.65 47.00 -2.51
CA GLN A 131 8.96 47.53 -2.95
C GLN A 131 8.97 48.99 -3.46
N LYS A 132 7.91 49.79 -3.27
CA LYS A 132 7.92 51.21 -3.68
C LYS A 132 7.70 52.17 -2.51
N THR A 133 8.59 52.15 -1.53
CA THR A 133 8.90 53.30 -0.67
C THR A 133 10.19 53.00 0.08
N SER A 134 11.33 53.33 -0.53
CA SER A 134 12.49 53.89 0.17
C SER A 134 13.43 54.56 -0.82
#